data_AF-A0A1H4FIB6-F1
#
_entry.id   AF-A0A1H4FIB6-F1
#
_cell.length_a   1.000
_cell.length_b   1.000
_cell.length_c   1.000
_cell.angle_alpha   90.00
_cell.angle_beta   90.00
_cell.angle_gamma   90.00
#
_symmetry.space_group_name_H-M   'P 1'
#
loop_
_entity.id
_entity.type
_entity.pdbx_description
1 polymer ?
#
loop_
_entity_poly.entity_id
_entity_poly.type
_entity_poly.pdbx_seq_one_letter_code
_entity_poly.pdbx_strand_id
1 'polypeptide(L)'
;MKGDIDVKQLAAAYTLENLNRISGQILQCYNARQYNRLRALLAKIGEPVNEKGGDRQLLSKLMMLYHPDKLSHYLQIIQAGNQNALASISHILITLEADELFGGYSPASGSFSSSVDLDDEEYAWDEVDETGNLREFDDDMEYDFYYGEDDNSFYSVMKKSLYGRQNIMLPHQLLEDIDELELSGRGMDSLEGIEHCIHLVTLDLSDNRLTNLEGMEGLAYLEELYLAGNNIGYIDTLSYLNRLRILDLSGNQVDDISPLGELTSLEFINLSGNPISPAQIEILKQKGCVVVY
;
A
#
# COMPACT_ATOMS: atom_id res chain seq x y z
N MET A 1 22.20 -21.37 32.40
CA MET A 1 20.95 -21.36 33.17
C MET A 1 19.91 -20.63 32.33
N LYS A 2 19.09 -21.35 31.55
CA LYS A 2 17.91 -20.74 30.93
C LYS A 2 16.89 -20.59 32.05
N GLY A 3 16.74 -19.38 32.59
CA GLY A 3 15.65 -19.10 33.51
C GLY A 3 14.34 -19.36 32.79
N ASP A 4 13.36 -19.96 33.47
CA ASP A 4 12.01 -20.11 32.93
C ASP A 4 11.52 -18.73 32.50
N ILE A 5 11.08 -18.61 31.26
CA ILE A 5 10.59 -17.33 30.73
C ILE A 5 9.28 -17.01 31.45
N ASP A 6 9.23 -15.86 32.12
CA ASP A 6 8.08 -15.47 32.93
C ASP A 6 6.89 -15.09 32.03
N VAL A 7 5.89 -15.98 32.02
CA VAL A 7 4.63 -15.82 31.29
C VAL A 7 3.92 -14.52 31.68
N LYS A 8 3.99 -14.10 32.95
CA LYS A 8 3.36 -12.85 33.41
C LYS A 8 4.08 -11.64 32.84
N GLN A 9 5.41 -11.69 32.77
CA GLN A 9 6.22 -10.63 32.19
C GLN A 9 5.93 -10.47 30.70
N LEU A 10 5.82 -11.58 29.95
CA LEU A 10 5.46 -11.55 28.53
C LEU A 10 4.02 -11.06 28.29
N ALA A 11 3.06 -11.48 29.12
CA ALA A 11 1.68 -11.01 29.03
C ALA A 11 1.55 -9.49 29.26
N ALA A 12 2.38 -8.94 30.15
CA ALA A 12 2.44 -7.49 30.39
C ALA A 12 3.15 -6.72 29.28
N ALA A 13 4.06 -7.37 28.54
CA ALA A 13 4.79 -6.77 27.43
C ALA A 13 3.96 -6.73 26.13
N TYR A 14 3.27 -7.83 25.82
CA TYR A 14 2.39 -7.93 24.64
C TYR A 14 1.05 -7.27 24.92
N THR A 15 1.00 -5.95 24.74
CA THR A 15 -0.23 -5.13 24.77
C THR A 15 -0.38 -4.38 23.46
N LEU A 16 -1.61 -3.96 23.14
CA LEU A 16 -1.88 -3.17 21.94
C LEU A 16 -1.08 -1.85 21.96
N GLU A 17 -1.04 -1.19 23.11
CA GLU A 17 -0.27 0.03 23.34
C GLU A 17 1.22 -0.15 23.04
N ASN A 18 1.85 -1.21 23.56
CA ASN A 18 3.26 -1.47 23.36
C ASN A 18 3.58 -1.83 21.91
N LEU A 19 2.74 -2.63 21.26
CA LEU A 19 2.96 -2.98 19.85
C LEU A 19 2.78 -1.76 18.94
N ASN A 20 1.76 -0.92 19.18
CA ASN A 20 1.56 0.35 18.47
C ASN A 20 2.75 1.29 18.64
N ARG A 21 3.28 1.38 19.87
CA ARG A 21 4.44 2.20 20.17
C ARG A 21 5.68 1.73 19.42
N ILE A 22 5.96 0.43 19.44
CA ILE A 22 7.11 -0.15 18.75
C ILE A 22 6.97 -0.01 17.23
N SER A 23 5.80 -0.33 16.66
CA SER A 23 5.57 -0.17 15.22
C SER A 23 5.69 1.28 14.77
N GLY A 24 5.14 2.23 15.54
CA GLY A 24 5.28 3.67 15.29
C GLY A 24 6.75 4.13 15.31
N GLN A 25 7.54 3.68 16.29
CA GLN A 25 8.97 3.98 16.37
C GLN A 25 9.78 3.40 15.20
N ILE A 26 9.44 2.19 14.76
CA ILE A 26 10.05 1.55 13.58
C ILE A 26 9.77 2.37 12.33
N LEU A 27 8.50 2.76 12.11
CA LEU A 27 8.09 3.59 10.99
C LEU A 27 8.78 4.97 11.01
N GLN A 28 8.83 5.61 12.19
CA GLN A 28 9.52 6.90 12.35
C GLN A 28 11.00 6.80 11.99
N CYS A 29 11.69 5.75 12.43
CA CYS A 29 13.10 5.52 12.09
C CYS A 29 13.29 5.22 10.60
N TYR A 30 12.37 4.50 9.98
CA TYR A 30 12.40 4.23 8.54
C TYR A 30 12.25 5.53 7.73
N ASN A 31 11.25 6.35 8.07
CA ASN A 31 10.98 7.63 7.41
C ASN A 31 12.14 8.63 7.58
N ALA A 32 12.78 8.65 8.76
CA ALA A 32 13.96 9.47 9.02
C ALA A 32 15.25 8.92 8.38
N ARG A 33 15.19 7.85 7.58
CA ARG A 33 16.34 7.14 6.97
C ARG A 33 17.37 6.67 7.99
N GLN A 34 16.93 6.39 9.21
CA GLN A 34 17.78 5.95 10.33
C GLN A 34 17.95 4.42 10.33
N TYR A 35 18.29 3.84 9.18
CA TYR A 35 18.37 2.39 8.99
C TYR A 35 19.40 1.71 9.91
N ASN A 36 20.43 2.45 10.35
CA ASN A 36 21.40 1.98 11.33
C ASN A 36 20.74 1.60 12.68
N ARG A 37 19.69 2.32 13.09
CA ARG A 37 18.94 2.02 14.32
C ARG A 37 18.07 0.77 14.16
N LEU A 38 17.42 0.62 13.01
CA LEU A 38 16.64 -0.58 12.69
C LEU A 38 17.52 -1.83 12.61
N ARG A 39 18.72 -1.72 12.00
CA ARG A 39 19.72 -2.80 11.98
C ARG A 39 20.24 -3.13 13.39
N ALA A 40 20.44 -2.12 14.24
CA ALA A 40 20.83 -2.32 15.63
C ALA A 40 19.74 -3.05 16.44
N LEU A 41 18.46 -2.76 16.19
CA LEU A 41 17.36 -3.50 16.80
C LEU A 41 17.36 -4.96 16.36
N LEU A 42 17.44 -5.24 15.05
CA LEU A 42 17.50 -6.62 14.52
C LEU A 42 18.68 -7.42 15.09
N ALA A 43 19.85 -6.79 15.18
CA ALA A 43 21.04 -7.41 15.78
C ALA A 43 20.83 -7.74 17.27
N LYS A 44 20.16 -6.86 18.04
CA LYS A 44 19.87 -7.09 19.46
C LYS A 44 18.90 -8.24 19.69
N ILE A 45 17.93 -8.44 18.79
CA ILE A 45 16.96 -9.53 18.91
C ILE A 45 17.46 -10.87 18.34
N GLY A 46 18.71 -10.91 17.86
CA GLY A 46 19.38 -12.12 17.39
C GLY A 46 18.96 -12.58 15.99
N GLU A 47 18.25 -11.74 15.24
CA GLU A 47 17.86 -12.02 13.86
C GLU A 47 19.03 -11.74 12.90
N PRO A 48 19.34 -12.63 11.95
CA PRO A 48 20.42 -12.43 11.00
C PRO A 48 20.15 -11.20 10.12
N VAL A 49 20.97 -10.16 10.33
CA VAL A 49 21.01 -8.98 9.47
C VAL A 49 21.81 -9.36 8.22
N ASN A 50 21.11 -9.68 7.13
CA ASN A 50 21.77 -9.86 5.84
C ASN A 50 22.30 -8.48 5.41
N GLU A 51 23.62 -8.27 5.43
CA GLU A 51 24.23 -7.01 4.99
C GLU A 51 23.92 -6.67 3.51
N LYS A 52 23.55 -7.69 2.72
CA LYS A 52 23.12 -7.57 1.32
C LYS A 52 21.61 -7.34 1.12
N GLY A 53 20.81 -7.38 2.19
CA GLY A 53 19.37 -7.11 2.11
C GLY A 53 19.12 -5.60 2.01
N GLY A 54 18.36 -5.18 1.00
CA GLY A 54 17.94 -3.78 0.85
C GLY A 54 17.08 -3.30 2.03
N ASP A 55 17.00 -1.99 2.23
CA ASP A 55 16.36 -1.39 3.41
C ASP A 55 14.87 -1.78 3.56
N ARG A 56 14.20 -2.12 2.46
CA ARG A 56 12.85 -2.71 2.39
C ARG A 56 12.70 -4.01 3.20
N GLN A 57 13.73 -4.84 3.26
CA GLN A 57 13.71 -6.10 4.04
C GLN A 57 13.78 -5.85 5.54
N LEU A 58 14.34 -4.72 5.99
CA LEU A 58 14.47 -4.39 7.40
C LEU A 58 13.12 -4.00 7.99
N LEU A 59 12.39 -3.10 7.30
CA LEU A 59 11.06 -2.67 7.74
C LEU A 59 10.09 -3.84 7.76
N SER A 60 10.00 -4.60 6.66
CA SER A 60 9.09 -5.75 6.55
C SER A 60 9.34 -6.77 7.68
N LYS A 61 10.59 -7.14 7.96
CA LYS A 61 10.93 -8.07 9.05
C LYS A 61 10.52 -7.54 10.42
N LEU A 62 10.77 -6.27 10.70
CA LEU A 62 10.42 -5.66 11.99
C LEU A 62 8.91 -5.53 12.17
N MET A 63 8.18 -5.13 11.13
CA MET A 63 6.72 -5.08 11.15
C MET A 63 6.12 -6.48 11.32
N MET A 64 6.68 -7.50 10.68
CA MET A 64 6.28 -8.89 10.92
C MET A 64 6.46 -9.32 12.38
N LEU A 65 7.35 -8.73 13.15
CA LEU A 65 7.55 -9.08 14.56
C LEU A 65 6.66 -8.28 15.51
N TYR A 66 6.48 -6.98 15.25
CA TYR A 66 5.88 -6.05 16.22
C TYR A 66 4.53 -5.46 15.81
N HIS A 67 3.90 -5.97 14.75
CA HIS A 67 2.59 -5.46 14.35
C HIS A 67 1.53 -5.63 15.46
N PRO A 68 0.73 -4.58 15.76
CA PRO A 68 -0.37 -4.61 16.74
C PRO A 68 -1.33 -5.78 16.58
N ASP A 69 -1.73 -6.10 15.35
CA ASP A 69 -2.67 -7.20 15.06
C ASP A 69 -2.18 -8.61 15.47
N LYS A 70 -0.86 -8.79 15.66
CA LYS A 70 -0.31 -10.06 16.13
C LYS A 70 -0.53 -10.30 17.62
N LEU A 71 -1.08 -9.33 18.35
CA LEU A 71 -1.38 -9.43 19.77
C LEU A 71 -2.14 -10.71 20.12
N SER A 72 -3.22 -11.02 19.38
CA SER A 72 -4.04 -12.21 19.62
C SER A 72 -3.22 -13.51 19.48
N HIS A 73 -2.38 -13.61 18.45
CA HIS A 73 -1.49 -14.74 18.22
C HIS A 73 -0.45 -14.89 19.34
N TYR A 74 0.17 -13.78 19.77
CA TYR A 74 1.15 -13.81 20.86
C TYR A 74 0.51 -14.19 22.19
N LEU A 75 -0.70 -13.70 22.48
CA LEU A 75 -1.45 -14.10 23.68
C LEU A 75 -1.78 -15.60 23.67
N GLN A 76 -2.08 -16.21 22.52
CA GLN A 76 -2.27 -17.66 22.41
C GLN A 76 -0.97 -18.43 22.73
N ILE A 77 0.18 -17.97 22.23
CA ILE A 77 1.48 -18.58 22.54
C ILE A 77 1.78 -18.48 24.04
N ILE A 78 1.52 -17.33 24.64
CA ILE A 78 1.71 -17.07 26.07
C ILE A 78 0.82 -18.00 26.91
N GLN A 79 -0.45 -18.14 26.53
CA GLN A 79 -1.41 -19.05 27.18
C GLN A 79 -1.01 -20.52 27.06
N ALA A 80 -0.42 -20.93 25.93
CA ALA A 80 0.05 -22.31 25.72
C ALA A 80 1.27 -22.67 26.59
N GLY A 81 2.03 -21.69 27.08
CA GLY A 81 3.10 -21.87 28.07
C GLY A 81 4.31 -22.70 27.62
N ASN A 82 4.43 -23.00 26.32
CA ASN A 82 5.54 -23.79 25.77
C ASN A 82 6.84 -22.95 25.77
N GLN A 83 7.83 -23.34 26.56
CA GLN A 83 9.08 -22.60 26.72
C GLN A 83 9.84 -22.30 25.41
N ASN A 84 9.75 -23.18 24.39
CA ASN A 84 10.37 -22.91 23.09
C ASN A 84 9.63 -21.81 22.32
N ALA A 85 8.30 -21.78 22.42
CA ALA A 85 7.47 -20.75 21.78
C ALA A 85 7.51 -19.42 22.55
N LEU A 86 7.63 -19.46 23.88
CA LEU A 86 7.88 -18.26 24.69
C LEU A 86 9.24 -17.65 24.36
N ALA A 87 10.26 -18.48 24.12
CA ALA A 87 11.58 -18.02 23.71
C ALA A 87 11.55 -17.29 22.35
N SER A 88 10.76 -17.77 21.38
CA SER A 88 10.66 -17.14 20.06
C SER A 88 9.98 -15.77 20.08
N ILE A 89 9.25 -15.42 21.14
CA ILE A 89 8.56 -14.12 21.30
C ILE A 89 9.19 -13.24 22.39
N SER A 90 10.26 -13.71 23.04
CA SER A 90 10.93 -12.97 24.11
C SER A 90 11.63 -11.68 23.65
N HIS A 91 11.80 -11.52 22.32
CA HIS A 91 12.40 -10.35 21.70
C HIS A 91 11.65 -9.04 22.01
N ILE A 92 10.35 -9.09 22.36
CA ILE A 92 9.61 -7.87 22.76
C ILE A 92 10.18 -7.24 24.02
N LEU A 93 10.68 -8.04 24.98
CA LEU A 93 11.24 -7.53 26.23
C LEU A 93 12.51 -6.72 25.97
N ILE A 94 13.38 -7.26 25.10
CA ILE A 94 14.60 -6.59 24.64
C ILE A 94 14.25 -5.29 23.92
N THR A 95 13.18 -5.29 23.13
CA THR A 95 12.76 -4.13 22.33
C THR A 95 12.18 -3.03 23.20
N LEU A 96 11.36 -3.37 24.19
CA LEU A 96 10.82 -2.41 25.17
C LEU A 96 11.91 -1.81 26.06
N GLU A 97 12.93 -2.59 26.44
CA GLU A 97 14.11 -2.09 27.16
C GLU A 97 15.02 -1.23 26.27
N ALA A 98 15.03 -1.48 24.96
CA ALA A 98 15.82 -0.76 23.99
C ALA A 98 15.19 0.57 23.52
N ASP A 99 14.25 1.12 24.28
CA ASP A 99 13.56 2.38 23.99
C ASP A 99 14.52 3.56 23.73
N GLU A 100 15.68 3.53 24.39
CA GLU A 100 16.77 4.48 24.19
C GLU A 100 17.33 4.48 22.75
N LEU A 101 17.20 3.37 22.00
CA LEU A 101 17.61 3.29 20.60
C LEU A 101 16.73 4.14 19.67
N PHE A 102 15.47 4.34 20.06
CA PHE A 102 14.47 5.09 19.29
C PHE A 102 14.43 6.57 19.66
N GLY A 103 15.22 6.99 20.65
CA GLY A 103 15.43 8.41 20.94
C GLY A 103 14.17 9.15 21.36
N GLY A 104 13.45 8.62 22.36
CA GLY A 104 12.31 9.28 22.99
C GLY A 104 11.14 9.44 22.03
N TYR A 105 10.30 8.40 21.94
CA TYR A 105 8.97 8.58 21.37
C TYR A 105 8.15 9.44 22.34
N SER A 106 7.96 10.71 22.00
CA SER A 106 6.96 11.55 22.64
C SER A 106 5.67 11.42 21.83
N PRO A 107 4.57 10.91 22.41
CA PRO A 107 3.26 10.94 21.76
C PRO A 107 2.84 12.39 21.42
N ALA A 108 3.50 13.38 22.02
CA ALA A 108 3.22 14.80 21.87
C ALA A 108 4.11 15.54 20.82
N SER A 109 4.91 14.83 20.01
CA SER A 109 5.63 15.45 18.88
C SER A 109 5.06 15.10 17.51
N GLY A 110 3.85 14.53 17.50
CA GLY A 110 2.99 14.39 16.33
C GLY A 110 1.59 14.89 16.66
N SER A 111 1.47 16.08 17.25
CA SER A 111 0.34 16.91 16.85
C SER A 111 0.51 17.09 15.34
N PHE A 112 -0.49 16.70 14.56
CA PHE A 112 -0.67 17.21 13.22
C PHE A 112 -0.86 18.73 13.39
N SER A 113 0.25 19.47 13.47
CA SER A 113 0.23 20.92 13.49
C SER A 113 -0.13 21.32 12.07
N SER A 114 -1.41 21.64 11.90
CA SER A 114 -2.04 22.29 10.77
C SER A 114 -1.48 23.70 10.56
N SER A 115 -0.21 23.79 10.24
CA SER A 115 0.43 25.03 9.82
C SER A 115 1.54 24.70 8.84
N VAL A 116 1.14 24.11 7.72
CA VAL A 116 1.78 24.47 6.47
C VAL A 116 1.02 25.71 6.04
N ASP A 117 1.68 26.86 6.02
CA ASP A 117 1.18 28.05 5.32
C ASP A 117 1.08 27.66 3.83
N LEU A 118 -0.05 27.06 3.47
CA LEU A 118 -0.48 26.93 2.09
C LEU A 118 -1.20 28.23 1.78
N ASP A 119 -0.75 28.94 0.76
CA ASP A 119 -1.49 30.08 0.23
C ASP A 119 -2.88 29.59 -0.21
N ASP A 120 -3.90 29.89 0.61
CA ASP A 120 -5.30 29.47 0.51
C ASP A 120 -6.06 30.14 -0.66
N GLU A 121 -5.61 29.98 -1.91
CA GLU A 121 -6.36 30.52 -3.07
C GLU A 121 -6.57 29.58 -4.27
N GLU A 122 -6.28 28.26 -4.21
CA GLU A 122 -6.45 27.43 -5.44
C GLU A 122 -7.21 26.10 -5.34
N TYR A 123 -7.83 25.71 -4.23
CA TYR A 123 -8.70 24.51 -4.22
C TYR A 123 -9.92 24.62 -3.30
N ALA A 124 -10.81 25.57 -3.60
CA ALA A 124 -12.19 25.55 -3.12
C ALA A 124 -13.11 25.09 -4.26
N TRP A 125 -13.55 23.84 -4.25
CA TRP A 125 -14.77 23.47 -4.96
C TRP A 125 -15.95 23.82 -4.06
N ASP A 126 -16.45 25.05 -4.22
CA ASP A 126 -17.63 25.57 -3.53
C ASP A 126 -18.91 24.87 -4.03
N GLU A 127 -19.36 23.82 -3.33
CA GLU A 127 -20.77 23.41 -3.40
C GLU A 127 -21.54 24.02 -2.22
N VAL A 128 -22.15 25.18 -2.49
CA VAL A 128 -23.17 25.81 -1.65
C VAL A 128 -24.53 25.13 -1.89
N ASP A 129 -25.32 24.99 -0.82
CA ASP A 129 -26.72 24.56 -0.95
C ASP A 129 -27.61 25.65 -1.59
N GLU A 130 -28.85 25.29 -1.95
CA GLU A 130 -29.82 26.20 -2.60
C GLU A 130 -30.21 27.43 -1.76
N THR A 131 -29.70 27.55 -0.53
CA THR A 131 -29.90 28.69 0.36
C THR A 131 -28.64 29.52 0.62
N GLY A 132 -27.50 29.15 0.01
CA GLY A 132 -26.27 29.94 0.04
C GLY A 132 -25.52 29.90 1.38
N ASN A 133 -25.72 28.84 2.19
CA ASN A 133 -24.94 28.62 3.39
C ASN A 133 -23.85 27.57 3.14
N LEU A 134 -22.71 27.76 3.80
CA LEU A 134 -21.64 26.76 3.88
C LEU A 134 -22.14 25.59 4.73
N ARG A 135 -22.03 24.35 4.22
CA ARG A 135 -22.28 23.14 5.01
C ARG A 135 -21.24 23.08 6.13
N GLU A 136 -21.68 23.19 7.38
CA GLU A 136 -20.87 22.82 8.54
C GLU A 136 -20.58 21.32 8.45
N PHE A 137 -19.33 20.97 8.21
CA PHE A 137 -18.84 19.59 8.35
C PHE A 137 -18.67 19.31 9.84
N ASP A 138 -19.37 18.29 10.35
CA ASP A 138 -19.17 17.77 11.71
C ASP A 138 -17.75 17.19 11.84
N ASP A 139 -16.91 17.81 12.67
CA ASP A 139 -15.53 17.38 13.00
C ASP A 139 -15.47 16.11 13.89
N ASP A 140 -16.61 15.45 14.15
CA ASP A 140 -16.71 14.26 14.98
C ASP A 140 -16.83 12.94 14.16
N MET A 141 -16.34 12.92 12.91
CA MET A 141 -16.08 11.64 12.24
C MET A 141 -14.83 10.98 12.84
N GLU A 142 -15.02 10.29 13.95
CA GLU A 142 -14.20 9.13 14.32
C GLU A 142 -14.16 8.23 13.08
N TYR A 143 -13.00 8.17 12.41
CA TYR A 143 -12.74 7.25 11.30
C TYR A 143 -12.84 5.83 11.88
N ASP A 144 -14.07 5.34 11.97
CA ASP A 144 -14.41 4.01 12.43
C ASP A 144 -13.89 3.07 11.33
N PHE A 145 -12.63 2.66 11.45
CA PHE A 145 -11.93 1.74 10.56
C PHE A 145 -12.53 0.33 10.69
N TYR A 146 -13.79 0.20 10.30
CA TYR A 146 -14.47 -1.06 10.06
C TYR A 146 -13.91 -1.64 8.75
N TYR A 147 -12.75 -2.30 8.83
CA TYR A 147 -12.30 -3.21 7.77
C TYR A 147 -13.25 -4.41 7.75
N GLY A 148 -14.31 -4.30 6.94
CA GLY A 148 -15.21 -5.39 6.63
C GLY A 148 -14.44 -6.57 6.06
N GLU A 149 -14.88 -7.78 6.42
CA GLU A 149 -14.36 -9.02 5.90
C GLU A 149 -14.49 -9.07 4.36
N ASP A 150 -13.37 -9.34 3.66
CA ASP A 150 -13.31 -9.87 2.29
C ASP A 150 -13.92 -9.03 1.15
N ASP A 151 -13.47 -7.79 0.95
CA ASP A 151 -13.57 -7.14 -0.36
C ASP A 151 -12.48 -7.67 -1.34
N ASN A 152 -12.70 -7.45 -2.64
CA ASN A 152 -11.71 -7.74 -3.69
C ASN A 152 -11.02 -6.46 -4.18
N SER A 153 -10.83 -5.47 -3.29
CA SER A 153 -10.05 -4.28 -3.60
C SER A 153 -8.57 -4.60 -3.83
N PHE A 154 -7.88 -3.71 -4.53
CA PHE A 154 -6.43 -3.76 -4.72
C PHE A 154 -5.70 -3.91 -3.38
N TYR A 155 -6.05 -3.07 -2.39
CA TYR A 155 -5.47 -3.14 -1.04
C TYR A 155 -5.63 -4.54 -0.41
N SER A 156 -6.83 -5.12 -0.47
CA SER A 156 -7.09 -6.45 0.10
C SER A 156 -6.40 -7.57 -0.64
N VAL A 157 -6.34 -7.52 -1.97
CA VAL A 157 -5.59 -8.47 -2.79
C VAL A 157 -4.09 -8.37 -2.49
N MET A 158 -3.56 -7.16 -2.35
CA MET A 158 -2.15 -6.92 -2.04
C MET A 158 -1.80 -7.40 -0.63
N LYS A 159 -2.64 -7.09 0.35
CA LYS A 159 -2.57 -7.61 1.72
C LYS A 159 -2.58 -9.14 1.74
N LYS A 160 -3.50 -9.77 0.99
CA LYS A 160 -3.57 -11.24 0.83
C LYS A 160 -2.32 -11.81 0.17
N SER A 161 -1.72 -11.10 -0.79
CA SER A 161 -0.50 -11.52 -1.48
C SER A 161 0.73 -11.46 -0.56
N LEU A 162 0.88 -10.40 0.23
CA LEU A 162 2.03 -10.20 1.11
C LEU A 162 1.92 -10.97 2.43
N TYR A 163 0.73 -11.04 3.01
CA TYR A 163 0.51 -11.53 4.37
C TYR A 163 -0.42 -12.75 4.44
N GLY A 164 -1.01 -13.19 3.33
CA GLY A 164 -2.00 -14.27 3.30
C GLY A 164 -3.33 -13.83 3.93
N ARG A 165 -4.13 -14.80 4.43
CA ARG A 165 -5.40 -14.53 5.14
C ARG A 165 -5.21 -13.98 6.56
N GLN A 166 -4.05 -13.39 6.86
CA GLN A 166 -3.79 -12.81 8.15
C GLN A 166 -4.40 -11.41 8.18
N ASN A 167 -5.18 -11.10 9.22
CA ASN A 167 -5.75 -9.77 9.38
C ASN A 167 -4.68 -8.80 9.88
N ILE A 168 -3.75 -8.44 8.99
CA ILE A 168 -2.61 -7.55 9.20
C ILE A 168 -2.83 -6.27 8.41
N MET A 169 -2.81 -5.10 9.04
CA MET A 169 -2.80 -3.82 8.32
C MET A 169 -1.55 -3.71 7.43
N LEU A 170 -1.74 -3.35 6.16
CA LEU A 170 -0.67 -3.07 5.20
C LEU A 170 -0.37 -1.56 5.24
N PRO A 171 0.80 -1.12 5.74
CA PRO A 171 1.15 0.29 5.74
C PRO A 171 1.31 0.80 4.30
N HIS A 172 0.68 1.92 3.96
CA HIS A 172 0.75 2.51 2.61
C HIS A 172 2.18 2.84 2.17
N GLN A 173 3.09 3.11 3.11
CA GLN A 173 4.51 3.36 2.81
C GLN A 173 5.22 2.14 2.20
N LEU A 174 4.73 0.92 2.45
CA LEU A 174 5.27 -0.26 1.79
C LEU A 174 4.89 -0.30 0.30
N LEU A 175 3.76 0.33 -0.06
CA LEU A 175 3.28 0.43 -1.43
C LEU A 175 4.06 1.46 -2.24
N GLU A 176 4.45 2.58 -1.62
CA GLU A 176 5.23 3.64 -2.28
C GLU A 176 6.54 3.12 -2.87
N ASP A 177 7.14 2.12 -2.24
CA ASP A 177 8.42 1.55 -2.66
C ASP A 177 8.29 0.49 -3.78
N ILE A 178 7.09 0.17 -4.26
CA ILE A 178 6.91 -0.90 -5.25
C ILE A 178 7.06 -0.36 -6.67
N ASP A 179 7.91 -1.02 -7.46
CA ASP A 179 8.20 -0.72 -8.87
C ASP A 179 7.57 -1.74 -9.83
N GLU A 180 7.40 -2.99 -9.42
CA GLU A 180 6.77 -4.05 -10.23
C GLU A 180 5.70 -4.81 -9.43
N LEU A 181 4.51 -4.99 -10.03
CA LEU A 181 3.42 -5.77 -9.44
C LEU A 181 2.76 -6.70 -10.46
N GLU A 182 2.55 -7.94 -10.04
CA GLU A 182 1.75 -8.91 -10.77
C GLU A 182 0.65 -9.50 -9.89
N LEU A 183 -0.58 -9.08 -10.18
CA LEU A 183 -1.81 -9.43 -9.46
C LEU A 183 -2.87 -9.96 -10.43
N SER A 184 -2.43 -10.66 -11.48
CA SER A 184 -3.33 -11.31 -12.44
C SER A 184 -4.18 -12.41 -11.79
N GLY A 185 -5.43 -12.54 -12.24
CA GLY A 185 -6.30 -13.67 -11.88
C GLY A 185 -6.77 -13.68 -10.43
N ARG A 186 -6.80 -12.53 -9.76
CA ARG A 186 -7.13 -12.43 -8.31
C ARG A 186 -8.59 -12.09 -8.04
N GLY A 187 -9.38 -11.86 -9.09
CA GLY A 187 -10.80 -11.50 -8.97
C GLY A 187 -11.02 -10.11 -8.41
N MET A 188 -10.03 -9.22 -8.56
CA MET A 188 -10.06 -7.83 -8.09
C MET A 188 -11.17 -7.05 -8.80
N ASP A 189 -11.96 -6.27 -8.07
CA ASP A 189 -13.07 -5.47 -8.61
C ASP A 189 -12.94 -3.96 -8.38
N SER A 190 -12.00 -3.55 -7.51
CA SER A 190 -11.69 -2.14 -7.21
C SER A 190 -10.19 -1.91 -7.13
N LEU A 191 -9.73 -0.71 -7.55
CA LEU A 191 -8.34 -0.26 -7.43
C LEU A 191 -8.04 0.51 -6.16
N GLU A 192 -8.96 0.57 -5.20
CA GLU A 192 -8.76 1.27 -3.93
C GLU A 192 -7.43 0.91 -3.25
N GLY A 193 -6.62 1.94 -2.96
CA GLY A 193 -5.29 1.84 -2.37
C GLY A 193 -4.14 1.80 -3.38
N ILE A 194 -4.41 1.77 -4.69
CA ILE A 194 -3.37 1.82 -5.73
C ILE A 194 -2.66 3.17 -5.79
N GLU A 195 -3.32 4.25 -5.37
CA GLU A 195 -2.82 5.63 -5.38
C GLU A 195 -1.53 5.80 -4.54
N HIS A 196 -1.27 4.86 -3.63
CA HIS A 196 -0.05 4.83 -2.83
C HIS A 196 1.15 4.22 -3.55
N CYS A 197 0.97 3.53 -4.69
CA CYS A 197 2.05 2.89 -5.44
C CYS A 197 2.79 3.89 -6.36
N ILE A 198 3.18 5.04 -5.83
CA ILE A 198 3.64 6.20 -6.62
C ILE A 198 4.92 5.97 -7.44
N HIS A 199 5.70 4.92 -7.16
CA HIS A 199 6.92 4.58 -7.91
C HIS A 199 6.73 3.37 -8.85
N LEU A 200 5.49 2.92 -9.07
CA LEU A 200 5.19 1.76 -9.91
C LEU A 200 5.58 2.02 -11.37
N VAL A 201 6.29 1.06 -11.96
CA VAL A 201 6.79 1.08 -13.34
C VAL A 201 6.08 0.03 -14.19
N THR A 202 5.91 -1.19 -13.67
CA THR A 202 5.23 -2.29 -14.34
C THR A 202 4.09 -2.82 -13.48
N LEU A 203 2.91 -2.95 -14.08
CA LEU A 203 1.71 -3.42 -13.40
C LEU A 203 0.93 -4.40 -14.29
N ASP A 204 0.75 -5.62 -13.79
CA ASP A 204 -0.14 -6.61 -14.37
C ASP A 204 -1.36 -6.88 -13.48
N LEU A 205 -2.53 -6.50 -14.00
CA LEU A 205 -3.87 -6.68 -13.44
C LEU A 205 -4.77 -7.50 -14.36
N SER A 206 -4.20 -8.30 -15.25
CA SER A 206 -4.94 -9.12 -16.22
C SER A 206 -5.84 -10.16 -15.54
N ASP A 207 -6.94 -10.55 -16.18
CA ASP A 207 -7.89 -11.55 -15.71
C ASP A 207 -8.50 -11.23 -14.32
N ASN A 208 -8.83 -9.96 -14.08
CA ASN A 208 -9.59 -9.51 -12.91
C ASN A 208 -11.04 -9.11 -13.32
N ARG A 209 -11.73 -8.31 -12.51
CA ARG A 209 -13.13 -7.88 -12.74
C ARG A 209 -13.25 -6.35 -12.68
N LEU A 210 -12.18 -5.65 -13.02
CA LEU A 210 -12.12 -4.19 -12.98
C LEU A 210 -13.08 -3.59 -14.03
N THR A 211 -13.77 -2.52 -13.66
CA THR A 211 -14.72 -1.80 -14.54
C THR A 211 -14.29 -0.37 -14.87
N ASN A 212 -13.41 0.19 -14.05
CA ASN A 212 -12.81 1.52 -14.22
C ASN A 212 -11.35 1.49 -13.73
N LEU A 213 -10.66 2.61 -13.91
CA LEU A 213 -9.24 2.80 -13.57
C LEU A 213 -9.03 3.94 -12.56
N GLU A 214 -10.06 4.29 -11.79
CA GLU A 214 -10.01 5.37 -10.81
C GLU A 214 -8.91 5.11 -9.76
N GLY A 215 -8.16 6.16 -9.39
CA GLY A 215 -7.05 6.10 -8.43
C GLY A 215 -5.67 5.93 -9.06
N MET A 216 -5.59 5.68 -10.38
CA MET A 216 -4.31 5.55 -11.10
C MET A 216 -3.69 6.89 -11.54
N GLU A 217 -4.36 8.03 -11.34
CA GLU A 217 -3.96 9.34 -11.85
C GLU A 217 -2.54 9.75 -11.40
N GLY A 218 -2.16 9.33 -10.19
CA GLY A 218 -0.86 9.65 -9.57
C GLY A 218 0.31 8.76 -9.98
N LEU A 219 0.10 7.70 -10.79
CA LEU A 219 1.12 6.71 -11.15
C LEU A 219 2.05 7.21 -12.27
N ALA A 220 2.68 8.36 -12.06
CA ALA A 220 3.45 9.10 -13.06
C ALA A 220 4.68 8.36 -13.63
N TYR A 221 5.10 7.27 -13.01
CA TYR A 221 6.24 6.44 -13.42
C TYR A 221 5.86 5.19 -14.20
N LEU A 222 4.57 4.91 -14.38
CA LEU A 222 4.11 3.67 -15.02
C LEU A 222 4.49 3.65 -16.50
N GLU A 223 5.24 2.63 -16.90
CA GLU A 223 5.70 2.40 -18.28
C GLU A 223 4.99 1.21 -18.93
N GLU A 224 4.61 0.19 -18.16
CA GLU A 224 4.01 -1.04 -18.66
C GLU A 224 2.75 -1.39 -17.86
N LEU A 225 1.61 -1.52 -18.55
CA LEU A 225 0.32 -1.80 -17.95
C LEU A 225 -0.42 -2.91 -18.69
N TYR A 226 -0.73 -3.99 -17.98
CA TYR A 226 -1.48 -5.13 -18.49
C TYR A 226 -2.82 -5.23 -17.78
N LEU A 227 -3.91 -5.09 -18.56
CA LEU A 227 -5.30 -5.07 -18.11
C LEU A 227 -6.17 -6.06 -18.89
N ALA A 228 -5.54 -7.05 -19.55
CA ALA A 228 -6.24 -7.98 -20.42
C ALA A 228 -7.33 -8.75 -19.65
N GLY A 229 -8.48 -9.04 -20.28
CA GLY A 229 -9.51 -9.89 -19.68
C GLY A 229 -10.26 -9.28 -18.48
N ASN A 230 -10.44 -7.96 -18.45
CA ASN A 230 -11.25 -7.25 -17.45
C ASN A 230 -12.62 -6.82 -18.03
N ASN A 231 -13.32 -5.90 -17.35
CA ASN A 231 -14.61 -5.35 -17.78
C ASN A 231 -14.57 -3.81 -17.94
N ILE A 232 -13.41 -3.28 -18.32
CA ILE A 232 -13.16 -1.84 -18.41
C ILE A 232 -13.83 -1.27 -19.65
N GLY A 233 -14.62 -0.22 -19.47
CA GLY A 233 -15.22 0.57 -20.57
C GLY A 233 -14.64 1.97 -20.68
N TYR A 234 -14.39 2.61 -19.53
CA TYR A 234 -13.88 3.99 -19.45
C TYR A 234 -12.39 3.99 -19.11
N ILE A 235 -11.60 4.71 -19.90
CA ILE A 235 -10.13 4.74 -19.79
C ILE A 235 -9.56 6.16 -19.69
N ASP A 236 -10.36 7.15 -19.30
CA ASP A 236 -9.96 8.56 -19.22
C ASP A 236 -8.73 8.75 -18.31
N THR A 237 -8.64 7.99 -17.22
CA THR A 237 -7.50 8.00 -16.29
C THR A 237 -6.17 7.67 -16.97
N LEU A 238 -6.17 6.90 -18.08
CA LEU A 238 -4.92 6.58 -18.80
C LEU A 238 -4.26 7.83 -19.40
N SER A 239 -4.99 8.93 -19.62
CA SER A 239 -4.43 10.18 -20.14
C SER A 239 -3.40 10.82 -19.22
N TYR A 240 -3.39 10.50 -17.92
CA TYR A 240 -2.41 11.00 -16.95
C TYR A 240 -1.08 10.22 -16.98
N LEU A 241 -1.07 9.02 -17.56
CA LEU A 241 0.08 8.08 -17.54
C LEU A 241 1.05 8.36 -18.68
N ASN A 242 1.64 9.57 -18.69
CA ASN A 242 2.46 10.09 -19.79
C ASN A 242 3.71 9.27 -20.15
N ARG A 243 4.16 8.39 -19.25
CA ARG A 243 5.30 7.48 -19.47
C ARG A 243 4.91 6.12 -20.00
N LEU A 244 3.62 5.85 -20.18
CA LEU A 244 3.15 4.54 -20.61
C LEU A 244 3.64 4.22 -22.02
N ARG A 245 4.37 3.12 -22.15
CA ARG A 245 4.98 2.61 -23.39
C ARG A 245 4.27 1.36 -23.90
N ILE A 246 3.85 0.49 -22.99
CA ILE A 246 3.19 -0.77 -23.29
C ILE A 246 1.85 -0.82 -22.57
N LEU A 247 0.78 -1.07 -23.33
CA LEU A 247 -0.58 -1.19 -22.80
C LEU A 247 -1.29 -2.40 -23.40
N ASP A 248 -1.75 -3.33 -22.56
CA ASP A 248 -2.66 -4.39 -22.98
C ASP A 248 -4.06 -4.17 -22.39
N LEU A 249 -5.02 -3.86 -23.26
CA LEU A 249 -6.44 -3.72 -22.93
C LEU A 249 -7.27 -4.82 -23.59
N SER A 250 -6.68 -5.90 -24.08
CA SER A 250 -7.40 -6.93 -24.82
C SER A 250 -8.50 -7.58 -23.99
N GLY A 251 -9.62 -7.93 -24.63
CA GLY A 251 -10.77 -8.58 -23.96
C GLY A 251 -11.48 -7.70 -22.94
N ASN A 252 -11.55 -6.38 -23.16
CA ASN A 252 -12.32 -5.43 -22.36
C ASN A 252 -13.56 -4.93 -23.12
N GLN A 253 -14.17 -3.82 -22.68
CA GLN A 253 -15.37 -3.21 -23.26
C GLN A 253 -15.13 -1.76 -23.74
N VAL A 254 -13.88 -1.44 -24.08
CA VAL A 254 -13.49 -0.08 -24.51
C VAL A 254 -14.03 0.22 -25.90
N ASP A 255 -14.73 1.33 -26.09
CA ASP A 255 -15.23 1.78 -27.39
C ASP A 255 -14.65 3.13 -27.83
N ASP A 256 -14.24 3.97 -26.89
CA ASP A 256 -13.53 5.23 -27.10
C ASP A 256 -12.08 5.16 -26.61
N ILE A 257 -11.14 5.44 -27.51
CA ILE A 257 -9.70 5.49 -27.22
C ILE A 257 -9.12 6.90 -27.38
N SER A 258 -9.97 7.92 -27.46
CA SER A 258 -9.55 9.32 -27.48
C SER A 258 -8.63 9.73 -26.30
N PRO A 259 -8.75 9.18 -25.08
CA PRO A 259 -7.82 9.49 -23.98
C PRO A 259 -6.36 9.10 -24.25
N LEU A 260 -6.12 8.13 -25.15
CA LEU A 260 -4.78 7.71 -25.56
C LEU A 260 -4.13 8.69 -26.55
N GLY A 261 -4.88 9.69 -27.01
CA GLY A 261 -4.44 10.72 -27.95
C GLY A 261 -3.27 11.57 -27.45
N GLU A 262 -3.15 11.78 -26.13
CA GLU A 262 -2.08 12.60 -25.53
C GLU A 262 -0.86 11.79 -25.10
N LEU A 263 -0.95 10.45 -25.08
CA LEU A 263 0.17 9.59 -24.73
C LEU A 263 1.20 9.58 -25.86
N THR A 264 2.31 10.26 -25.64
CA THR A 264 3.41 10.42 -26.60
C THR A 264 4.46 9.31 -26.52
N SER A 265 4.55 8.64 -25.36
CA SER A 265 5.49 7.55 -25.11
C SER A 265 4.97 6.18 -25.55
N LEU A 266 3.71 6.07 -25.97
CA LEU A 266 3.06 4.79 -26.24
C LEU A 266 3.61 4.13 -27.51
N GLU A 267 4.29 3.00 -27.33
CA GLU A 267 4.97 2.25 -28.39
C GLU A 267 4.15 1.04 -28.86
N PHE A 268 3.49 0.36 -27.94
CA PHE A 268 2.72 -0.85 -28.20
C PHE A 268 1.39 -0.82 -27.47
N ILE A 269 0.33 -1.19 -28.19
CA ILE A 269 -0.99 -1.38 -27.60
C ILE A 269 -1.71 -2.60 -28.18
N ASN A 270 -2.31 -3.39 -27.29
CA ASN A 270 -3.21 -4.48 -27.64
C ASN A 270 -4.65 -4.12 -27.26
N LEU A 271 -5.51 -4.05 -28.27
CA LEU A 271 -6.91 -3.67 -28.19
C LEU A 271 -7.85 -4.81 -28.63
N SER A 272 -7.31 -6.00 -28.92
CA SER A 272 -8.12 -7.10 -29.45
C SER A 272 -9.29 -7.47 -28.56
N GLY A 273 -10.45 -7.71 -29.15
CA GLY A 273 -11.65 -8.08 -28.41
C GLY A 273 -12.39 -6.91 -27.75
N ASN A 274 -12.09 -5.66 -28.12
CA ASN A 274 -12.85 -4.48 -27.71
C ASN A 274 -13.75 -3.96 -28.87
N PRO A 275 -14.90 -3.33 -28.57
CA PRO A 275 -15.83 -2.75 -29.55
C PRO A 275 -15.36 -1.43 -30.20
N ILE A 276 -14.07 -1.33 -30.59
CA ILE A 276 -13.47 -0.09 -31.09
C ILE A 276 -13.68 0.06 -32.59
N SER A 277 -14.01 1.28 -33.01
CA SER A 277 -14.17 1.59 -34.44
C SER A 277 -12.80 1.66 -35.17
N PRO A 278 -12.70 1.17 -36.42
CA PRO A 278 -11.44 1.20 -37.18
C PRO A 278 -10.84 2.60 -37.39
N ALA A 279 -11.67 3.65 -37.35
CA ALA A 279 -11.22 5.03 -37.51
C ALA A 279 -10.31 5.48 -36.37
N GLN A 280 -10.60 5.05 -35.13
CA GLN A 280 -9.79 5.41 -33.97
C GLN A 280 -8.45 4.67 -33.96
N ILE A 281 -8.44 3.40 -34.39
CA ILE A 281 -7.22 2.60 -34.53
C ILE A 281 -6.21 3.27 -35.47
N GLU A 282 -6.69 3.88 -36.54
CA GLU A 282 -5.84 4.53 -37.53
C GLU A 282 -5.11 5.76 -36.95
N ILE A 283 -5.74 6.47 -36.00
CA ILE A 283 -5.12 7.61 -35.30
C ILE A 283 -3.88 7.15 -34.53
N LEU A 284 -3.97 6.04 -33.79
CA LEU A 284 -2.83 5.50 -33.04
C LEU A 284 -1.71 4.99 -33.96
N LYS A 285 -2.06 4.33 -35.08
CA LYS A 285 -1.05 3.89 -36.06
C LYS A 285 -0.31 5.07 -36.71
N GLN A 286 -1.01 6.16 -37.01
CA GLN A 286 -0.38 7.36 -37.58
C GLN A 286 0.61 8.01 -36.62
N LYS A 287 0.43 7.83 -35.30
CA LYS A 287 1.39 8.26 -34.27
C LYS A 287 2.63 7.35 -34.16
N GLY A 288 2.68 6.24 -34.91
CA GLY A 288 3.79 5.30 -34.89
C GLY A 288 3.68 4.21 -33.81
N CYS A 289 2.53 4.12 -33.13
CA CYS A 289 2.25 3.06 -32.16
C CYS A 289 1.92 1.74 -32.88
N VAL A 290 2.46 0.63 -32.37
CA VAL A 290 2.15 -0.72 -32.85
C VAL A 290 0.83 -1.16 -32.23
N VAL A 291 -0.22 -1.26 -33.05
CA VAL A 291 -1.58 -1.59 -32.60
C VAL A 291 -1.98 -2.99 -33.03
N VAL A 292 -2.37 -3.83 -32.07
CA VAL A 292 -3.05 -5.12 -32.25
C VAL A 292 -4.54 -4.92 -31.93
N TYR A 293 -5.46 -5.37 -32.78
CA TYR A 293 -6.91 -5.15 -32.62
C TYR A 293 -7.70 -6.24 -33.35
#